data_AF-A0A538PIU2-F1
#
_entry.id   AF-A0A538PIU2-F1
#
_cell.length_a   1.000
_cell.length_b   1.000
_cell.length_c   1.000
_cell.angle_alpha   90.00
_cell.angle_beta   90.00
_cell.angle_gamma   90.00
#
_symmetry.space_group_name_H-M   'P 1'
#
loop_
_entity.id
_entity.type
_entity.pdbx_description
1 polymer ?
#
loop_
_entity_poly.entity_id
_entity_poly.type
_entity_poly.pdbx_seq_one_letter_code
_entity_poly.pdbx_strand_id
1 'polypeptide(L)'
;MARIKLTEKTVSALPSPTAVAQTYYWDKELAGFGVVVGRDSARAKGSRAFVVRGRVAGAGERVKVKIGTHQTPRADNHLWTVELARIEAKKLLGQMAAGVNPNAEAEPAAAPLGPTLREGVETHLAKMRKKGRSDRSTATFVHETNKYLADWLDRPFAELTGAKLIELHQQIKDRAAKRTGTNPANDKGAPLANRVVAHVSASWRSLNKKLEGRLGNWNPASAVDKDTIKPKRERIADEDLPEYAARVATMRSPIRRDGLMLALYTGLRNEDVRTMRFANVDWDAQTLRLPNPKGGEAAAFTIPLSATPVLILRRRQSDNAKDLGSPDARWCFPGIGTDGKVGPIADLRQKDNRRGRALAPSHVGVDRQR
;
A
#
# COMPACT_ATOMS: atom_id res chain seq x y z
N MET A 1 51.35 -26.57 17.79
CA MET A 1 50.08 -27.16 17.31
C MET A 1 50.42 -28.17 16.22
N ALA A 2 49.83 -29.37 16.24
CA ALA A 2 50.16 -30.41 15.28
C ALA A 2 49.71 -30.02 13.86
N ARG A 3 50.63 -30.14 12.89
CA ARG A 3 50.38 -29.95 11.45
C ARG A 3 50.40 -31.32 10.78
N ILE A 4 49.30 -31.70 10.15
CA ILE A 4 49.15 -32.99 9.49
C ILE A 4 48.51 -32.78 8.11
N LYS A 5 48.77 -33.68 7.16
CA LYS A 5 48.05 -33.66 5.89
C LYS A 5 46.63 -34.19 6.12
N LEU A 6 45.62 -33.35 5.97
CA LEU A 6 44.23 -33.75 6.14
C LEU A 6 43.72 -34.45 4.87
N THR A 7 43.40 -35.72 5.01
CA THR A 7 42.66 -36.56 4.08
C THR A 7 41.46 -37.20 4.81
N GLU A 8 40.48 -37.70 4.07
CA GLU A 8 39.31 -38.41 4.65
C GLU A 8 39.73 -39.48 5.67
N LYS A 9 40.71 -40.31 5.30
CA LYS A 9 41.24 -41.38 6.14
C LYS A 9 41.87 -40.84 7.42
N THR A 10 42.67 -39.76 7.32
CA THR A 10 43.31 -39.17 8.50
C THR A 10 42.31 -38.50 9.43
N VAL A 11 41.32 -37.78 8.91
CA VAL A 11 40.30 -37.07 9.72
C VAL A 11 39.46 -38.06 10.50
N SER A 12 39.02 -39.15 9.87
CA SER A 12 38.30 -40.23 10.56
C SER A 12 39.14 -40.91 11.64
N ALA A 13 40.45 -41.04 11.45
CA ALA A 13 41.36 -41.71 12.39
C ALA A 13 41.89 -40.82 13.53
N LEU A 14 41.53 -39.53 13.58
CA LEU A 14 42.01 -38.64 14.64
C LEU A 14 41.50 -39.06 16.02
N PRO A 15 42.37 -39.09 17.04
CA PRO A 15 41.97 -39.47 18.40
C PRO A 15 41.13 -38.36 19.04
N SER A 16 40.04 -38.75 19.68
CA SER A 16 39.26 -37.88 20.54
C SER A 16 40.06 -37.53 21.80
N PRO A 17 40.13 -36.27 22.22
CA PRO A 17 40.84 -35.90 23.44
C PRO A 17 40.06 -36.34 24.68
N THR A 18 40.74 -36.98 25.65
CA THR A 18 40.19 -37.32 26.97
C THR A 18 40.39 -36.21 27.99
N ALA A 19 41.60 -35.63 28.05
CA ALA A 19 41.96 -34.62 29.05
C ALA A 19 41.37 -33.22 28.78
N VAL A 20 41.22 -32.82 27.51
CA VAL A 20 40.74 -31.47 27.11
C VAL A 20 39.41 -31.55 26.35
N ALA A 21 38.66 -30.45 26.33
CA ALA A 21 37.34 -30.43 25.70
C ALA A 21 37.41 -30.58 24.17
N GLN A 22 38.45 -30.01 23.53
CA GLN A 22 38.63 -30.01 22.08
C GLN A 22 40.13 -29.96 21.72
N THR A 23 40.52 -30.61 20.62
CA THR A 23 41.88 -30.55 20.06
C THR A 23 41.85 -30.10 18.60
N TYR A 24 42.85 -29.32 18.19
CA TYR A 24 42.96 -28.75 16.84
C TYR A 24 44.08 -29.40 16.04
N TYR A 25 43.75 -29.81 14.82
CA TYR A 25 44.71 -30.31 13.84
C TYR A 25 44.66 -29.42 12.60
N TRP A 26 45.80 -28.84 12.22
CA TRP A 26 45.88 -27.93 11.08
C TRP A 26 46.41 -28.65 9.84
N ASP A 27 45.85 -28.30 8.69
CA ASP A 27 46.23 -28.88 7.41
C ASP A 27 47.63 -28.44 6.99
N LYS A 28 48.37 -29.37 6.39
CA LYS A 28 49.69 -29.09 5.81
C LYS A 28 49.57 -28.43 4.44
N GLU A 29 48.49 -28.66 3.70
CA GLU A 29 48.30 -28.16 2.33
C GLU A 29 47.68 -26.75 2.28
N LEU A 30 46.73 -26.45 3.16
CA LEU A 30 46.10 -25.12 3.25
C LEU A 30 46.35 -24.47 4.62
N ALA A 31 47.24 -23.47 4.63
CA ALA A 31 47.53 -22.71 5.84
C ALA A 31 46.27 -22.00 6.38
N GLY A 32 45.96 -22.24 7.66
CA GLY A 32 44.78 -21.67 8.31
C GLY A 32 43.52 -22.52 8.18
N PHE A 33 43.54 -23.64 7.44
CA PHE A 33 42.47 -24.65 7.45
C PHE A 33 42.80 -25.78 8.43
N GLY A 34 41.81 -26.29 9.16
CA GLY A 34 42.01 -27.37 10.11
C GLY A 34 40.71 -28.06 10.52
N VAL A 35 40.84 -29.07 11.37
CA VAL A 35 39.72 -29.77 11.99
C VAL A 35 39.82 -29.67 13.51
N VAL A 36 38.68 -29.40 14.15
CA VAL A 36 38.53 -29.47 15.61
C VAL A 36 37.84 -30.78 15.96
N VAL A 37 38.47 -31.55 16.84
CA VAL A 37 37.95 -32.82 17.36
C VAL A 37 37.49 -32.60 18.79
N GLY A 38 36.20 -32.82 19.06
CA GLY A 38 35.63 -32.75 20.40
C GLY A 38 35.85 -34.01 21.22
N ARG A 39 35.82 -33.88 22.55
CA ARG A 39 35.80 -35.01 23.49
C ARG A 39 34.61 -35.93 23.23
N ASP A 40 34.79 -37.22 23.46
CA ASP A 40 33.70 -38.20 23.41
C ASP A 40 32.69 -37.94 24.54
N SER A 41 31.41 -37.94 24.21
CA SER A 41 30.31 -37.76 25.17
C SER A 41 29.16 -38.71 24.85
N ALA A 42 28.25 -38.91 25.81
CA ALA A 42 27.06 -39.74 25.63
C ALA A 42 26.15 -39.28 24.47
N ARG A 43 26.24 -38.01 24.03
CA ARG A 43 25.45 -37.45 22.90
C ARG A 43 26.20 -37.38 21.57
N ALA A 44 27.53 -37.43 21.57
CA ALA A 44 28.33 -37.33 20.35
C ALA A 44 29.71 -37.98 20.56
N LYS A 45 30.02 -38.96 19.72
CA LYS A 45 31.33 -39.62 19.67
C LYS A 45 32.25 -38.81 18.75
N GLY A 46 33.25 -38.13 19.31
CA GLY A 46 34.33 -37.45 18.59
C GLY A 46 33.87 -36.54 17.45
N SER A 47 33.09 -35.50 17.75
CA SER A 47 32.65 -34.56 16.69
C SER A 47 33.86 -33.94 15.98
N ARG A 48 33.89 -34.03 14.64
CA ARG A 48 34.96 -33.52 13.78
C ARG A 48 34.42 -32.35 12.98
N ALA A 49 34.76 -31.12 13.34
CA ALA A 49 34.31 -29.94 12.63
C ALA A 49 35.45 -29.24 11.88
N PHE A 50 35.22 -28.93 10.62
CA PHE A 50 36.14 -28.15 9.80
C PHE A 50 36.09 -26.69 10.21
N VAL A 51 37.26 -26.10 10.39
CA VAL A 51 37.44 -24.71 10.82
C VAL A 51 38.49 -24.01 9.96
N VAL A 52 38.32 -22.71 9.81
CA VAL A 52 39.31 -21.84 9.17
C VAL A 52 39.69 -20.72 10.11
N ARG A 53 40.97 -20.36 10.15
CA ARG A 53 41.54 -19.28 10.95
C ARG A 53 42.49 -18.44 10.09
N GLY A 54 42.03 -17.25 9.71
CA GLY A 54 42.78 -16.27 8.92
C GLY A 54 42.90 -14.92 9.63
N ARG A 55 43.73 -14.03 9.08
CA ARG A 55 43.80 -12.62 9.50
C ARG A 55 42.93 -11.80 8.55
N VAL A 56 42.07 -10.94 9.08
CA VAL A 56 41.28 -10.02 8.26
C VAL A 56 42.12 -8.79 7.94
N ALA A 57 42.28 -8.47 6.66
CA ALA A 57 42.99 -7.27 6.22
C ALA A 57 42.27 -6.00 6.74
N GLY A 58 43.01 -5.00 7.20
CA GLY A 58 42.46 -3.76 7.78
C GLY A 58 42.07 -3.83 9.26
N ALA A 59 41.53 -4.96 9.76
CA ALA A 59 41.14 -5.10 11.16
C ALA A 59 42.26 -5.59 12.10
N GLY A 60 43.32 -6.19 11.55
CA GLY A 60 44.47 -6.67 12.31
C GLY A 60 44.25 -7.97 13.11
N GLU A 61 42.99 -8.34 13.39
CA GLU A 61 42.60 -9.50 14.19
C GLU A 61 42.57 -10.83 13.41
N ARG A 62 42.79 -11.96 14.12
CA ARG A 62 42.66 -13.31 13.56
C ARG A 62 41.27 -13.88 13.88
N VAL A 63 40.46 -14.06 12.85
CA VAL A 63 39.08 -14.57 12.96
C VAL A 63 39.04 -16.07 12.71
N LYS A 64 38.21 -16.80 13.48
CA LYS A 64 37.97 -18.23 13.33
C LYS A 64 36.52 -18.50 12.93
N VAL A 65 36.30 -19.25 11.85
CA VAL A 65 34.98 -19.60 11.33
C VAL A 65 34.83 -21.11 11.28
N LYS A 66 33.65 -21.62 11.63
CA LYS A 66 33.29 -23.04 11.47
C LYS A 66 32.66 -23.22 10.09
N ILE A 67 33.18 -24.16 9.30
CA ILE A 67 32.70 -24.44 7.93
C ILE A 67 31.55 -25.45 7.98
N GLY A 68 31.77 -26.57 8.66
CA GLY A 68 30.83 -27.69 8.68
C GLY A 68 31.35 -28.82 9.55
N THR A 69 30.50 -29.81 9.84
CA THR A 69 30.90 -31.02 10.56
C THR A 69 31.13 -32.14 9.54
N HIS A 70 32.18 -32.92 9.70
CA HIS A 70 32.52 -34.03 8.80
C HIS A 70 31.33 -35.00 8.66
N GLN A 71 31.03 -35.40 7.42
CA GLN A 71 29.92 -36.29 7.07
C GLN A 71 28.51 -35.79 7.48
N THR A 72 28.32 -34.49 7.72
CA THR A 72 26.97 -33.92 7.86
C THR A 72 26.48 -33.32 6.54
N PRO A 73 25.16 -33.33 6.26
CA PRO A 73 24.60 -32.70 5.07
C PRO A 73 24.84 -31.18 5.04
N ARG A 74 25.08 -30.65 3.84
CA ARG A 74 25.09 -29.22 3.50
C ARG A 74 23.73 -28.83 2.91
N ALA A 75 23.51 -27.53 2.70
CA ALA A 75 22.31 -26.97 2.07
C ALA A 75 22.00 -27.52 0.67
N ASP A 76 22.99 -28.06 -0.05
CA ASP A 76 22.87 -28.72 -1.36
C ASP A 76 22.67 -30.25 -1.24
N ASN A 77 22.39 -30.75 -0.04
CA ASN A 77 22.21 -32.17 0.29
C ASN A 77 23.45 -33.07 0.07
N HIS A 78 24.63 -32.47 -0.17
CA HIS A 78 25.91 -33.18 -0.23
C HIS A 78 26.56 -33.24 1.18
N LEU A 79 27.38 -34.26 1.45
CA LEU A 79 28.07 -34.39 2.73
C LEU A 79 29.34 -33.55 2.76
N TRP A 80 29.67 -32.97 3.92
CA TRP A 80 30.95 -32.29 4.13
C TRP A 80 32.12 -33.29 4.10
N THR A 81 32.85 -33.26 2.98
CA THR A 81 34.15 -33.91 2.79
C THR A 81 35.30 -32.95 3.07
N VAL A 82 36.49 -33.47 3.33
CA VAL A 82 37.73 -32.71 3.53
C VAL A 82 38.03 -31.84 2.30
N GLU A 83 37.79 -32.36 1.09
CA GLU A 83 38.03 -31.62 -0.15
C GLU A 83 37.06 -30.44 -0.30
N LEU A 84 35.76 -30.66 -0.10
CA LEU A 84 34.76 -29.60 -0.15
C LEU A 84 34.99 -28.56 0.96
N ALA A 85 35.35 -29.00 2.16
CA ALA A 85 35.71 -28.11 3.26
C ALA A 85 36.97 -27.30 2.95
N ARG A 86 37.96 -27.88 2.25
CA ARG A 86 39.17 -27.16 1.80
C ARG A 86 38.84 -26.13 0.73
N ILE A 87 37.93 -26.42 -0.21
CA ILE A 87 37.45 -25.45 -1.21
C ILE A 87 36.78 -24.26 -0.52
N GLU A 88 35.89 -24.53 0.43
CA GLU A 88 35.18 -23.47 1.17
C GLU A 88 36.13 -22.67 2.07
N ALA A 89 37.12 -23.33 2.67
CA ALA A 89 38.17 -22.66 3.42
C ALA A 89 38.99 -21.69 2.56
N LYS A 90 39.32 -22.04 1.30
CA LYS A 90 40.00 -21.12 0.36
C LYS A 90 39.16 -19.87 0.10
N LYS A 91 37.84 -20.01 -0.08
CA LYS A 91 36.94 -18.86 -0.28
C LYS A 91 36.93 -17.94 0.94
N LEU A 92 36.78 -18.51 2.14
CA LEU A 92 36.76 -17.75 3.39
C LEU A 92 38.10 -17.05 3.66
N LEU A 93 39.24 -17.71 3.39
CA LEU A 93 40.55 -17.08 3.48
C LEU A 93 40.72 -15.94 2.47
N GLY A 94 40.18 -16.09 1.25
CA GLY A 94 40.14 -15.02 0.25
C GLY A 94 39.32 -13.81 0.70
N GLN A 95 38.15 -14.04 1.30
CA GLN A 95 37.32 -12.98 1.87
C GLN A 95 38.02 -12.24 3.01
N MET A 96 38.67 -12.97 3.93
CA MET A 96 39.46 -12.38 5.01
C MET A 96 40.64 -11.56 4.47
N ALA A 97 41.33 -12.06 3.44
CA ALA A 97 42.41 -11.33 2.77
C ALA A 97 41.91 -10.05 2.08
N ALA A 98 40.68 -10.03 1.60
CA ALA A 98 40.01 -8.84 1.06
C ALA A 98 39.45 -7.88 2.15
N GLY A 99 39.66 -8.19 3.43
CA GLY A 99 39.22 -7.35 4.55
C GLY A 99 37.77 -7.57 4.99
N VAL A 100 37.07 -8.56 4.43
CA VAL A 100 35.72 -8.93 4.84
C VAL A 100 35.79 -9.88 6.03
N ASN A 101 35.19 -9.51 7.17
CA ASN A 101 35.10 -10.37 8.35
C ASN A 101 33.89 -11.33 8.23
N PRO A 102 34.08 -12.65 8.08
CA PRO A 102 32.96 -13.59 7.91
C PRO A 102 32.13 -13.83 9.19
N ASN A 103 32.62 -13.36 10.34
CA ASN A 103 31.92 -13.43 11.63
C ASN A 103 31.26 -12.11 12.03
N ALA A 104 31.49 -11.02 11.28
CA ALA A 104 30.70 -9.81 11.51
C ALA A 104 29.24 -10.19 11.25
N GLU A 105 28.33 -9.82 12.16
CA GLU A 105 26.92 -9.85 11.86
C GLU A 105 26.75 -9.21 10.49
N ALA A 106 26.10 -9.90 9.57
CA ALA A 106 25.82 -9.35 8.28
C ALA A 106 24.94 -8.10 8.49
N GLU A 107 25.57 -6.93 8.61
CA GLU A 107 25.04 -5.71 8.04
C GLU A 107 24.49 -6.12 6.68
N PRO A 108 23.17 -6.02 6.44
CA PRO A 108 22.56 -6.51 5.22
C PRO A 108 23.04 -5.65 4.05
N ALA A 109 24.25 -5.92 3.58
CA ALA A 109 24.77 -5.46 2.32
C ALA A 109 23.93 -6.15 1.25
N ALA A 110 22.91 -5.41 0.82
CA ALA A 110 22.02 -5.62 -0.31
C ALA A 110 22.32 -6.90 -1.11
N ALA A 111 21.59 -7.98 -0.77
CA ALA A 111 21.21 -8.97 -1.78
C ALA A 111 20.64 -8.20 -3.00
N PRO A 112 20.78 -8.69 -4.24
CA PRO A 112 20.13 -8.05 -5.39
C PRO A 112 18.66 -7.89 -5.04
N LEU A 113 18.24 -6.64 -4.77
CA LEU A 113 16.92 -6.32 -4.24
C LEU A 113 15.92 -6.93 -5.22
N GLY A 114 15.21 -7.98 -4.78
CA GLY A 114 14.13 -8.53 -5.58
C GLY A 114 13.14 -7.41 -5.95
N PRO A 115 12.30 -7.61 -6.98
CA PRO A 115 11.45 -6.57 -7.53
C PRO A 115 10.75 -5.75 -6.44
N THR A 116 10.88 -4.43 -6.49
CA THR A 116 10.44 -3.53 -5.41
C THR A 116 8.94 -3.28 -5.43
N LEU A 117 8.39 -2.79 -4.31
CA LEU A 117 7.00 -2.33 -4.29
C LEU A 117 6.77 -1.17 -5.27
N ARG A 118 7.74 -0.26 -5.40
CA ARG A 118 7.70 0.87 -6.34
C ARG A 118 7.52 0.39 -7.77
N GLU A 119 8.30 -0.59 -8.22
CA GLU A 119 8.14 -1.18 -9.55
C GLU A 119 6.72 -1.74 -9.77
N GLY A 120 6.12 -2.34 -8.75
CA GLY A 120 4.76 -2.86 -8.85
C GLY A 120 3.69 -1.77 -8.87
N VAL A 121 3.87 -0.71 -8.08
CA VAL A 121 3.02 0.49 -8.09
C VAL A 121 3.06 1.14 -9.48
N GLU A 122 4.26 1.34 -10.04
CA GLU A 122 4.46 1.91 -11.37
C GLU A 122 3.89 1.03 -12.48
N THR A 123 4.10 -0.28 -12.40
CA THR A 123 3.53 -1.25 -13.35
C THR A 123 2.00 -1.22 -13.30
N HIS A 124 1.40 -1.12 -12.11
CA HIS A 124 -0.04 -0.99 -11.98
C HIS A 124 -0.56 0.35 -12.51
N LEU A 125 0.14 1.45 -12.24
CA LEU A 125 -0.19 2.77 -12.75
C LEU A 125 -0.16 2.84 -14.27
N ALA A 126 0.87 2.28 -14.90
CA ALA A 126 0.96 2.18 -16.36
C ALA A 126 -0.25 1.39 -16.93
N LYS A 127 -0.64 0.30 -16.26
CA LYS A 127 -1.84 -0.47 -16.61
C LYS A 127 -3.13 0.33 -16.44
N MET A 128 -3.28 1.11 -15.36
CA MET A 128 -4.45 1.97 -15.15
C MET A 128 -4.58 3.03 -16.26
N ARG A 129 -3.47 3.67 -16.63
CA ARG A 129 -3.41 4.66 -17.72
C ARG A 129 -3.74 4.02 -19.07
N LYS A 130 -3.15 2.88 -19.39
CA LYS A 130 -3.45 2.11 -20.62
C LYS A 130 -4.92 1.73 -20.74
N LYS A 131 -5.60 1.49 -19.60
CA LYS A 131 -7.03 1.17 -19.55
C LYS A 131 -7.96 2.40 -19.52
N GLY A 132 -7.44 3.62 -19.72
CA GLY A 132 -8.24 4.83 -19.70
C GLY A 132 -8.92 5.10 -18.35
N ARG A 133 -8.30 4.70 -17.23
CA ARG A 133 -8.87 5.02 -15.90
C ARG A 133 -8.77 6.51 -15.65
N SER A 134 -9.86 7.11 -15.13
CA SER A 134 -9.92 8.55 -14.81
C SER A 134 -8.72 9.05 -14.00
N ASP A 135 -8.32 10.29 -14.25
CA ASP A 135 -7.21 10.97 -13.56
C ASP A 135 -7.41 11.03 -12.04
N ARG A 136 -8.67 11.18 -11.59
CA ARG A 136 -9.00 11.14 -10.17
C ARG A 136 -8.64 9.80 -9.53
N SER A 137 -8.89 8.70 -10.24
CA SER A 137 -8.59 7.35 -9.74
C SER A 137 -7.09 7.09 -9.69
N THR A 138 -6.35 7.49 -10.72
CA THR A 138 -4.89 7.36 -10.75
C THR A 138 -4.24 8.26 -9.70
N ALA A 139 -4.68 9.51 -9.55
CA ALA A 139 -4.19 10.44 -8.52
C ALA A 139 -4.46 9.92 -7.09
N THR A 140 -5.62 9.31 -6.85
CA THR A 140 -5.95 8.69 -5.56
C THR A 140 -5.02 7.52 -5.25
N PHE A 141 -4.76 6.66 -6.24
CA PHE A 141 -3.83 5.53 -6.10
C PHE A 141 -2.41 6.03 -5.78
N VAL A 142 -1.90 7.01 -6.53
CA VAL A 142 -0.57 7.62 -6.29
C VAL A 142 -0.50 8.23 -4.88
N HIS A 143 -1.50 9.04 -4.51
CA HIS A 143 -1.51 9.69 -3.20
C HIS A 143 -1.47 8.68 -2.05
N GLU A 144 -2.29 7.64 -2.12
CA GLU A 144 -2.40 6.67 -1.04
C GLU A 144 -1.19 5.73 -0.96
N THR A 145 -0.65 5.30 -2.09
CA THR A 145 0.58 4.50 -2.11
C THR A 145 1.76 5.32 -1.57
N ASN A 146 1.97 6.55 -2.04
CA ASN A 146 3.04 7.42 -1.53
C ASN A 146 2.87 7.79 -0.05
N LYS A 147 1.64 7.92 0.44
CA LYS A 147 1.40 8.34 1.83
C LYS A 147 1.46 7.20 2.83
N TYR A 148 0.93 6.03 2.48
CA TYR A 148 0.76 4.91 3.41
C TYR A 148 1.77 3.79 3.21
N LEU A 149 2.45 3.75 2.06
CA LEU A 149 3.46 2.73 1.74
C LEU A 149 4.86 3.31 1.54
N ALA A 150 5.09 4.59 1.89
CA ALA A 150 6.36 5.30 1.68
C ALA A 150 7.57 4.45 2.12
N ASP A 151 7.53 3.96 3.35
CA ASP A 151 8.60 3.18 4.00
C ASP A 151 8.84 1.81 3.33
N TRP A 152 7.94 1.38 2.44
CA TRP A 152 7.97 0.10 1.74
C TRP A 152 8.26 0.22 0.24
N LEU A 153 8.17 1.41 -0.36
CA LEU A 153 8.25 1.58 -1.81
C LEU A 153 9.58 1.05 -2.37
N ASP A 154 10.69 1.38 -1.73
CA ASP A 154 12.04 1.02 -2.19
C ASP A 154 12.52 -0.34 -1.66
N ARG A 155 11.68 -1.05 -0.91
CA ARG A 155 11.98 -2.38 -0.38
C ARG A 155 11.50 -3.46 -1.34
N PRO A 156 12.15 -4.64 -1.36
CA PRO A 156 11.68 -5.80 -2.12
C PRO A 156 10.26 -6.19 -1.72
N PHE A 157 9.44 -6.56 -2.69
CA PHE A 157 8.07 -7.03 -2.43
C PHE A 157 8.02 -8.22 -1.47
N ALA A 158 9.06 -9.06 -1.50
CA ALA A 158 9.18 -10.24 -0.63
C ALA A 158 9.26 -9.86 0.86
N GLU A 159 9.73 -8.66 1.21
CA GLU A 159 9.78 -8.21 2.59
C GLU A 159 8.41 -7.80 3.12
N LEU A 160 7.45 -7.46 2.26
CA LEU A 160 6.11 -7.05 2.64
C LEU A 160 5.22 -8.30 2.86
N THR A 161 5.47 -8.99 3.96
CA THR A 161 4.76 -10.21 4.35
C THR A 161 3.30 -9.93 4.74
N GLY A 162 2.49 -10.99 4.82
CA GLY A 162 1.12 -10.90 5.31
C GLY A 162 1.01 -10.27 6.71
N ALA A 163 1.88 -10.66 7.64
CA ALA A 163 1.93 -10.10 8.99
C ALA A 163 2.17 -8.58 9.00
N LYS A 164 3.12 -8.11 8.18
CA LYS A 164 3.39 -6.67 8.03
C LYS A 164 2.22 -5.91 7.40
N LEU A 165 1.46 -6.55 6.50
CA LEU A 165 0.25 -5.94 5.94
C LEU A 165 -0.91 -5.89 6.94
N ILE A 166 -1.02 -6.86 7.85
CA ILE A 166 -1.96 -6.82 8.97
C ILE A 166 -1.60 -5.66 9.92
N GLU A 167 -0.32 -5.54 10.29
CA GLU A 167 0.18 -4.42 11.10
C GLU A 167 -0.10 -3.07 10.43
N LEU A 168 0.23 -2.93 9.14
CA LEU A 168 -0.03 -1.71 8.38
C LEU A 168 -1.52 -1.37 8.34
N HIS A 169 -2.38 -2.37 8.14
CA HIS A 169 -3.83 -2.19 8.13
C HIS A 169 -4.32 -1.62 9.46
N GLN A 170 -3.87 -2.18 10.58
CA GLN A 170 -4.19 -1.67 11.91
C GLN A 170 -3.63 -0.26 12.16
N GLN A 171 -2.38 -0.01 11.80
CA GLN A 171 -1.75 1.32 11.93
C GLN A 171 -2.53 2.42 11.18
N ILE A 172 -3.08 2.10 10.01
CA ILE A 172 -3.92 3.04 9.25
C ILE A 172 -5.21 3.37 10.01
N LYS A 173 -5.86 2.37 10.63
CA LYS A 173 -7.05 2.56 11.47
C LYS A 173 -6.72 3.41 12.69
N ASP A 174 -5.64 3.12 13.39
CA ASP A 174 -5.21 3.85 14.58
C ASP A 174 -4.92 5.33 14.27
N ARG A 175 -4.19 5.60 13.18
CA ARG A 175 -3.95 6.98 12.69
C ARG A 175 -5.24 7.70 12.30
N ALA A 176 -6.27 6.96 11.88
CA ALA A 176 -7.56 7.51 11.51
C ALA A 176 -8.53 7.67 12.70
N ALA A 177 -8.26 7.02 13.84
CA ALA A 177 -9.14 7.05 15.02
C ALA A 177 -9.42 8.49 15.54
N LYS A 178 -8.45 9.38 15.37
CA LYS A 178 -8.55 10.81 15.75
C LYS A 178 -9.39 11.65 14.77
N ARG A 179 -9.79 11.10 13.61
CA ARG A 179 -10.54 11.83 12.57
C ARG A 179 -12.04 11.67 12.76
N THR A 180 -12.80 12.67 12.31
CA THR A 180 -14.25 12.54 12.14
C THR A 180 -14.52 11.66 10.92
N GLY A 181 -15.07 10.47 11.14
CA GLY A 181 -15.50 9.58 10.06
C GLY A 181 -16.74 10.13 9.35
N THR A 182 -16.89 9.83 8.06
CA THR A 182 -18.07 10.23 7.27
C THR A 182 -19.25 9.28 7.45
N ASN A 183 -19.02 8.07 7.95
CA ASN A 183 -20.04 7.09 8.25
C ASN A 183 -19.75 6.49 9.65
N PRO A 184 -20.58 6.78 10.66
CA PRO A 184 -20.37 6.30 12.03
C PRO A 184 -20.59 4.78 12.18
N ALA A 185 -21.24 4.13 11.22
CA ALA A 185 -21.47 2.69 11.26
C ALA A 185 -20.23 1.84 10.93
N ASN A 186 -19.11 2.46 10.56
CA ASN A 186 -17.85 1.80 10.25
C ASN A 186 -16.75 2.26 11.18
N ASP A 187 -15.83 1.35 11.48
CA ASP A 187 -14.57 1.68 12.12
C ASP A 187 -13.84 2.80 11.36
N LYS A 188 -13.28 3.73 12.12
CA LYS A 188 -12.53 4.85 11.55
C LYS A 188 -11.31 4.31 10.81
N GLY A 189 -11.16 4.74 9.55
CA GLY A 189 -10.03 4.33 8.71
C GLY A 189 -10.19 2.95 8.04
N ALA A 190 -11.16 2.12 8.43
CA ALA A 190 -11.35 0.78 7.85
C ALA A 190 -11.50 0.78 6.32
N PRO A 191 -12.33 1.64 5.70
CA PRO A 191 -12.41 1.71 4.23
C PRO A 191 -11.08 2.08 3.56
N LEU A 192 -10.27 2.91 4.23
CA LEU A 192 -8.97 3.33 3.72
C LEU A 192 -7.93 2.22 3.89
N ALA A 193 -7.88 1.55 5.03
CA ALA A 193 -6.98 0.43 5.29
C ALA A 193 -7.22 -0.71 4.28
N ASN A 194 -8.49 -1.09 4.08
CA ASN A 194 -8.89 -2.06 3.05
C ASN A 194 -8.44 -1.64 1.64
N ARG A 195 -8.53 -0.34 1.33
CA ARG A 195 -8.13 0.20 0.01
C ARG A 195 -6.62 0.19 -0.18
N VAL A 196 -5.83 0.55 0.84
CA VAL A 196 -4.36 0.49 0.77
C VAL A 196 -3.88 -0.96 0.58
N VAL A 197 -4.46 -1.92 1.30
CA VAL A 197 -4.17 -3.36 1.09
C VAL A 197 -4.57 -3.80 -0.33
N ALA A 198 -5.69 -3.31 -0.85
CA ALA A 198 -6.08 -3.57 -2.23
C ALA A 198 -5.10 -2.98 -3.25
N HIS A 199 -4.49 -1.81 -2.97
CA HIS A 199 -3.45 -1.23 -3.83
C HIS A 199 -2.19 -2.09 -3.85
N VAL A 200 -1.75 -2.60 -2.68
CA VAL A 200 -0.63 -3.56 -2.61
C VAL A 200 -0.95 -4.81 -3.43
N SER A 201 -2.15 -5.38 -3.24
CA SER A 201 -2.59 -6.57 -3.99
C SER A 201 -2.58 -6.33 -5.51
N ALA A 202 -3.09 -5.17 -5.95
CA ALA A 202 -3.16 -4.81 -7.36
C ALA A 202 -1.77 -4.55 -7.98
N SER A 203 -0.86 -3.96 -7.19
CA SER A 203 0.55 -3.74 -7.54
C SER A 203 1.27 -5.08 -7.71
N TRP A 204 1.15 -5.97 -6.73
CA TRP A 204 1.72 -7.32 -6.78
C TRP A 204 1.20 -8.10 -7.99
N ARG A 205 -0.11 -8.13 -8.23
CA ARG A 205 -0.70 -8.86 -9.38
C ARG A 205 -0.21 -8.30 -10.72
N SER A 206 -0.04 -6.99 -10.81
CA SER A 206 0.40 -6.35 -12.06
C SER A 206 1.88 -6.62 -12.32
N LEU A 207 2.71 -6.54 -11.28
CA LEU A 207 4.13 -6.88 -11.36
C LEU A 207 4.35 -8.36 -11.62
N ASN A 208 3.67 -9.24 -10.88
CA ASN A 208 3.80 -10.69 -11.05
C ASN A 208 3.39 -11.14 -12.46
N LYS A 209 2.36 -10.49 -13.05
CA LYS A 209 2.01 -10.72 -14.45
C LYS A 209 3.12 -10.27 -15.41
N LYS A 210 3.75 -9.11 -15.16
CA LYS A 210 4.87 -8.60 -15.98
C LYS A 210 6.11 -9.51 -15.86
N LEU A 211 6.29 -10.13 -14.70
CA LEU A 211 7.41 -11.02 -14.39
C LEU A 211 7.06 -12.51 -14.58
N GLU A 212 5.97 -12.83 -15.28
CA GLU A 212 5.60 -14.20 -15.64
C GLU A 212 5.53 -15.16 -14.43
N GLY A 213 5.05 -14.68 -13.28
CA GLY A 213 4.87 -15.50 -12.08
C GLY A 213 6.09 -15.56 -11.14
N ARG A 214 7.19 -14.86 -11.45
CA ARG A 214 8.43 -14.91 -10.65
C ARG A 214 8.32 -14.38 -9.22
N LEU A 215 7.24 -13.69 -8.83
CA LEU A 215 6.97 -13.32 -7.43
C LEU A 215 6.31 -14.46 -6.63
N GLY A 216 6.03 -15.60 -7.28
CA GLY A 216 5.36 -16.74 -6.69
C GLY A 216 3.84 -16.72 -6.89
N ASN A 217 3.19 -17.74 -6.31
CA ASN A 217 1.76 -17.99 -6.50
C ASN A 217 0.88 -17.39 -5.40
N TRP A 218 1.48 -16.87 -4.33
CA TRP A 218 0.76 -16.36 -3.17
C TRP A 218 0.95 -14.85 -3.02
N ASN A 219 -0.17 -14.12 -2.96
CA ASN A 219 -0.18 -12.67 -2.80
C ASN A 219 -0.25 -12.32 -1.31
N PRO A 220 0.74 -11.62 -0.72
CA PRO A 220 0.76 -11.36 0.72
C PRO A 220 -0.46 -10.56 1.22
N ALA A 221 -1.10 -9.77 0.36
CA ALA A 221 -2.31 -9.03 0.71
C ALA A 221 -3.54 -9.93 0.95
N SER A 222 -3.50 -11.22 0.59
CA SER A 222 -4.57 -12.17 0.93
C SER A 222 -4.52 -12.64 2.38
N ALA A 223 -3.44 -12.37 3.12
CA ALA A 223 -3.37 -12.66 4.56
C ALA A 223 -4.20 -11.69 5.40
N VAL A 224 -4.59 -10.54 4.85
CA VAL A 224 -5.35 -9.52 5.59
C VAL A 224 -6.83 -9.77 5.43
N ASP A 225 -7.48 -10.09 6.55
CA ASP A 225 -8.93 -10.07 6.65
C ASP A 225 -9.42 -8.62 6.61
N LYS A 226 -10.18 -8.31 5.56
CA LYS A 226 -10.69 -6.95 5.35
C LYS A 226 -11.88 -6.67 6.26
N ASP A 227 -11.91 -5.47 6.83
CA ASP A 227 -13.08 -5.02 7.58
C ASP A 227 -14.34 -5.03 6.71
N THR A 228 -15.46 -5.51 7.26
CA THR A 228 -16.76 -5.42 6.60
C THR A 228 -17.26 -3.97 6.60
N ILE A 229 -17.41 -3.37 5.42
CA ILE A 229 -17.85 -1.98 5.29
C ILE A 229 -19.36 -1.89 5.10
N LYS A 230 -20.05 -1.29 6.07
CA LYS A 230 -21.48 -0.98 6.03
C LYS A 230 -21.72 0.28 5.18
N PRO A 231 -22.51 0.20 4.08
CA PRO A 231 -22.83 1.37 3.28
C PRO A 231 -23.77 2.30 4.05
N LYS A 232 -23.64 3.62 3.81
CA LYS A 232 -24.62 4.59 4.30
C LYS A 232 -25.89 4.46 3.45
N ARG A 233 -27.03 4.15 4.08
CA ARG A 233 -28.35 4.01 3.43
C ARG A 233 -29.36 5.08 3.85
N GLU A 234 -28.95 6.01 4.72
CA GLU A 234 -29.79 7.14 5.10
C GLU A 234 -30.20 7.93 3.86
N ARG A 235 -31.51 8.03 3.64
CA ARG A 235 -32.15 8.96 2.71
C ARG A 235 -32.89 10.02 3.51
N ILE A 236 -33.18 11.16 2.89
CA ILE A 236 -34.16 12.11 3.43
C ILE A 236 -35.51 11.39 3.39
N ALA A 237 -36.22 11.31 4.51
CA ALA A 237 -37.54 10.71 4.54
C ALA A 237 -38.51 11.56 3.71
N ASP A 238 -39.53 10.93 3.13
CA ASP A 238 -40.43 11.62 2.21
C ASP A 238 -41.22 12.74 2.94
N GLU A 239 -41.52 12.52 4.23
CA GLU A 239 -42.10 13.50 5.16
C GLU A 239 -41.19 14.68 5.53
N ASP A 240 -39.85 14.50 5.45
CA ASP A 240 -38.86 15.53 5.74
C ASP A 240 -38.54 16.40 4.51
N LEU A 241 -38.95 15.99 3.30
CA LEU A 241 -38.66 16.71 2.06
C LEU A 241 -39.16 18.17 2.06
N PRO A 242 -40.37 18.49 2.57
CA PRO A 242 -40.82 19.88 2.68
C PRO A 242 -39.91 20.73 3.57
N GLU A 243 -39.49 20.21 4.72
CA GLU A 243 -38.59 20.91 5.62
C GLU A 243 -37.20 21.08 4.99
N TYR A 244 -36.69 20.04 4.32
CA TYR A 244 -35.45 20.12 3.57
C TYR A 244 -35.49 21.23 2.52
N ALA A 245 -36.55 21.28 1.71
CA ALA A 245 -36.73 22.31 0.69
C ALA A 245 -36.79 23.72 1.31
N ALA A 246 -37.53 23.89 2.41
CA ALA A 246 -37.59 25.14 3.16
C ALA A 246 -36.20 25.57 3.67
N ARG A 247 -35.41 24.65 4.24
CA ARG A 247 -34.04 24.93 4.68
C ARG A 247 -33.14 25.32 3.52
N VAL A 248 -33.18 24.59 2.40
CA VAL A 248 -32.41 24.89 1.19
C VAL A 248 -32.77 26.28 0.66
N ALA A 249 -34.04 26.68 0.70
CA ALA A 249 -34.48 28.00 0.25
C ALA A 249 -33.80 29.16 1.00
N THR A 250 -33.42 28.97 2.27
CA THR A 250 -32.71 29.97 3.10
C THR A 250 -31.20 30.05 2.86
N MET A 251 -30.64 29.21 1.99
CA MET A 251 -29.20 29.21 1.72
C MET A 251 -28.76 30.53 1.09
N ARG A 252 -27.61 31.03 1.56
CA ARG A 252 -27.06 32.33 1.15
C ARG A 252 -26.59 32.34 -0.29
N SER A 253 -26.11 31.20 -0.78
CA SER A 253 -25.61 31.06 -2.14
C SER A 253 -26.73 30.55 -3.04
N PRO A 254 -27.27 31.38 -3.96
CA PRO A 254 -28.29 30.94 -4.89
C PRO A 254 -27.80 29.78 -5.76
N ILE A 255 -26.53 29.78 -6.16
CA ILE A 255 -25.92 28.71 -6.95
C ILE A 255 -25.99 27.36 -6.21
N ARG A 256 -25.61 27.34 -4.93
CA ARG A 256 -25.67 26.11 -4.10
C ARG A 256 -27.11 25.64 -3.90
N ARG A 257 -28.00 26.57 -3.56
CA ARG A 257 -29.44 26.31 -3.37
C ARG A 257 -30.04 25.63 -4.60
N ASP A 258 -29.89 26.27 -5.75
CA ASP A 258 -30.47 25.81 -7.00
C ASP A 258 -29.85 24.48 -7.47
N GLY A 259 -28.54 24.29 -7.25
CA GLY A 259 -27.88 23.02 -7.53
C GLY A 259 -28.37 21.87 -6.66
N LEU A 260 -28.63 22.10 -5.37
CA LEU A 260 -29.23 21.08 -4.49
C LEU A 260 -30.66 20.73 -4.91
N MET A 261 -31.48 21.74 -5.23
CA MET A 261 -32.84 21.49 -5.74
C MET A 261 -32.81 20.74 -7.07
N LEU A 262 -31.91 21.09 -7.98
CA LEU A 262 -31.75 20.36 -9.24
C LEU A 262 -31.36 18.89 -9.00
N ALA A 263 -30.42 18.64 -8.08
CA ALA A 263 -30.04 17.28 -7.69
C ALA A 263 -31.24 16.48 -7.15
N LEU A 264 -32.09 17.11 -6.33
CA LEU A 264 -33.30 16.50 -5.78
C LEU A 264 -34.30 16.11 -6.87
N TYR A 265 -34.58 17.02 -7.81
CA TYR A 265 -35.57 16.77 -8.87
C TYR A 265 -35.09 15.80 -9.96
N THR A 266 -33.79 15.72 -10.20
CA THR A 266 -33.24 14.92 -11.32
C THR A 266 -32.60 13.61 -10.88
N GLY A 267 -32.30 13.44 -9.59
CA GLY A 267 -31.59 12.27 -9.07
C GLY A 267 -30.14 12.14 -9.58
N LEU A 268 -29.60 13.17 -10.23
CA LEU A 268 -28.25 13.15 -10.78
C LEU A 268 -27.18 13.11 -9.69
N ARG A 269 -26.02 12.53 -10.01
CA ARG A 269 -24.89 12.51 -9.06
C ARG A 269 -24.44 13.93 -8.78
N ASN A 270 -23.94 14.16 -7.57
CA ASN A 270 -23.44 15.46 -7.13
C ASN A 270 -22.43 16.08 -8.12
N GLU A 271 -21.52 15.26 -8.67
CA GLU A 271 -20.54 15.71 -9.65
C GLU A 271 -21.19 16.12 -10.97
N ASP A 272 -22.11 15.31 -11.49
CA ASP A 272 -22.85 15.58 -12.74
C ASP A 272 -23.64 16.90 -12.66
N VAL A 273 -24.24 17.21 -11.50
CA VAL A 273 -24.93 18.49 -11.28
C VAL A 273 -23.93 19.64 -11.28
N ARG A 274 -22.82 19.50 -10.54
CA ARG A 274 -21.83 20.58 -10.37
C ARG A 274 -21.10 20.95 -11.65
N THR A 275 -20.88 19.98 -12.53
CA THR A 275 -20.19 20.15 -13.82
C THR A 275 -21.16 20.33 -15.00
N MET A 276 -22.44 20.57 -14.73
CA MET A 276 -23.43 20.82 -15.75
C MET A 276 -23.14 22.11 -16.52
N ARG A 277 -23.40 22.10 -17.83
CA ARG A 277 -23.24 23.24 -18.75
C ARG A 277 -24.56 23.55 -19.44
N PHE A 278 -24.83 24.84 -19.68
CA PHE A 278 -26.05 25.25 -20.39
C PHE A 278 -26.09 24.71 -21.82
N ALA A 279 -24.94 24.60 -22.49
CA ALA A 279 -24.81 24.00 -23.81
C ALA A 279 -25.29 22.54 -23.90
N ASN A 280 -25.47 21.85 -22.77
CA ASN A 280 -25.99 20.48 -22.74
C ASN A 280 -27.52 20.43 -22.50
N VAL A 281 -28.16 21.58 -22.34
CA VAL A 281 -29.61 21.68 -22.15
C VAL A 281 -30.25 21.97 -23.50
N ASP A 282 -31.14 21.07 -23.92
CA ASP A 282 -32.06 21.34 -25.02
C ASP A 282 -33.30 22.00 -24.42
N TRP A 283 -33.46 23.30 -24.68
CA TRP A 283 -34.53 24.09 -24.09
C TRP A 283 -35.90 23.82 -24.71
N ASP A 284 -35.91 23.45 -25.99
CA ASP A 284 -37.14 23.23 -26.75
C ASP A 284 -37.67 21.82 -26.45
N ALA A 285 -36.78 20.82 -26.46
CA ALA A 285 -37.12 19.46 -26.07
C ALA A 285 -37.20 19.27 -24.54
N GLN A 286 -36.80 20.27 -23.75
CA GLN A 286 -36.69 20.20 -22.29
C GLN A 286 -35.90 18.98 -21.82
N THR A 287 -34.73 18.76 -22.42
CA THR A 287 -33.86 17.64 -22.04
C THR A 287 -32.48 18.12 -21.60
N LEU A 288 -31.78 17.27 -20.85
CA LEU A 288 -30.42 17.49 -20.42
C LEU A 288 -29.54 16.31 -20.86
N ARG A 289 -28.51 16.61 -21.65
CA ARG A 289 -27.47 15.65 -22.02
C ARG A 289 -26.37 15.59 -20.97
N LEU A 290 -25.99 14.39 -20.55
CA LEU A 290 -24.81 14.12 -19.73
C LEU A 290 -23.74 13.48 -20.61
N PRO A 291 -22.77 14.24 -21.14
CA PRO A 291 -21.82 13.74 -22.12
C PRO A 291 -20.70 12.88 -21.51
N ASN A 292 -20.39 13.06 -20.22
CA ASN A 292 -19.29 12.35 -19.57
C ASN A 292 -19.61 11.99 -18.11
N PRO A 293 -20.65 11.16 -17.85
CA PRO A 293 -20.97 10.71 -16.51
C PRO A 293 -19.93 9.71 -16.00
N LYS A 294 -20.08 9.26 -14.74
CA LYS A 294 -19.22 8.22 -14.17
C LYS A 294 -19.20 6.97 -15.08
N GLY A 295 -18.07 6.72 -15.72
CA GLY A 295 -17.91 5.66 -16.73
C GLY A 295 -17.32 6.15 -18.04
N GLY A 296 -17.24 7.46 -18.26
CA GLY A 296 -16.72 8.05 -19.48
C GLY A 296 -17.82 8.39 -20.49
N GLU A 297 -17.43 8.84 -21.68
CA GLU A 297 -18.33 9.20 -22.78
C GLU A 297 -19.22 8.04 -23.24
N ALA A 298 -18.72 6.80 -23.17
CA ALA A 298 -19.49 5.61 -23.51
C ALA A 298 -20.71 5.38 -22.59
N ALA A 299 -20.74 6.01 -21.41
CA ALA A 299 -21.87 5.97 -20.49
C ALA A 299 -22.80 7.19 -20.60
N ALA A 300 -22.61 8.04 -21.62
CA ALA A 300 -23.41 9.25 -21.82
C ALA A 300 -24.90 8.92 -21.99
N PHE A 301 -25.76 9.78 -21.43
CA PHE A 301 -27.21 9.63 -21.51
C PHE A 301 -27.91 10.99 -21.49
N THR A 302 -29.20 10.99 -21.85
CA THR A 302 -30.06 12.18 -21.82
C THR A 302 -31.22 11.91 -20.87
N ILE A 303 -31.61 12.92 -20.08
CA ILE A 303 -32.80 12.86 -19.23
C ILE A 303 -33.81 13.93 -19.64
N PRO A 304 -35.13 13.67 -19.51
CA PRO A 304 -36.14 14.71 -19.59
C PRO A 304 -36.06 15.61 -18.34
N LEU A 305 -36.37 16.88 -18.50
CA LEU A 305 -36.48 17.85 -17.43
C LEU A 305 -37.96 18.18 -17.20
N SER A 306 -38.42 18.08 -15.95
CA SER A 306 -39.72 18.62 -15.58
C SER A 306 -39.68 20.16 -15.51
N ALA A 307 -40.86 20.78 -15.41
CA ALA A 307 -40.99 22.24 -15.42
C ALA A 307 -40.10 22.95 -14.37
N THR A 308 -39.99 22.39 -13.17
CA THR A 308 -39.22 23.02 -12.07
C THR A 308 -37.71 23.09 -12.37
N PRO A 309 -37.01 21.99 -12.73
CA PRO A 309 -35.65 22.05 -13.27
C PRO A 309 -35.44 23.07 -14.39
N VAL A 310 -36.35 23.13 -15.37
CA VAL A 310 -36.25 24.08 -16.49
C VAL A 310 -36.29 25.53 -15.98
N LEU A 311 -37.22 25.86 -15.08
CA LEU A 311 -37.33 27.19 -14.47
C LEU A 311 -36.10 27.55 -13.65
N ILE A 312 -35.54 26.59 -12.91
CA ILE A 312 -34.28 26.78 -12.17
C ILE A 312 -33.14 27.12 -13.14
N LEU A 313 -32.98 26.35 -14.21
CA LEU A 313 -31.90 26.53 -15.17
C LEU A 313 -32.04 27.85 -15.96
N ARG A 314 -33.25 28.23 -16.38
CA ARG A 314 -33.50 29.53 -17.05
C ARG A 314 -33.17 30.71 -16.14
N ARG A 315 -33.59 30.66 -14.86
CA ARG A 315 -33.22 31.69 -13.88
C ARG A 315 -31.70 31.75 -13.71
N ARG A 316 -31.02 30.60 -13.60
CA ARG A 316 -29.56 30.55 -13.52
C ARG A 316 -28.86 31.08 -14.76
N GLN A 317 -29.37 30.83 -15.95
CA GLN A 317 -28.81 31.38 -17.19
C GLN A 317 -28.84 32.91 -17.15
N SER A 318 -29.97 33.51 -16.75
CA SER A 318 -30.14 34.96 -16.61
C SER A 318 -29.23 35.55 -15.52
N ASP A 319 -29.22 34.97 -14.32
CA ASP A 319 -28.44 35.48 -13.20
C ASP A 319 -26.93 35.36 -13.46
N ASN A 320 -26.48 34.20 -13.96
CA ASN A 320 -25.06 33.99 -14.28
C ASN A 320 -24.59 34.94 -15.40
N ALA A 321 -25.47 35.31 -16.34
CA ALA A 321 -25.14 36.27 -17.39
C ALA A 321 -24.85 37.67 -16.81
N LYS A 322 -25.66 38.10 -15.83
CA LYS A 322 -25.48 39.38 -15.13
C LYS A 322 -24.19 39.37 -14.30
N ASP A 323 -23.91 38.28 -13.60
CA ASP A 323 -22.79 38.20 -12.67
C ASP A 323 -21.43 37.95 -13.35
N LEU A 324 -21.40 37.24 -14.49
CA LEU A 324 -20.16 36.71 -15.09
C LEU A 324 -19.93 37.08 -16.58
N GLY A 325 -20.84 37.79 -17.23
CA GLY A 325 -20.60 38.39 -18.55
C GLY A 325 -20.47 37.41 -19.74
N SER A 326 -21.25 36.32 -19.79
CA SER A 326 -21.60 35.58 -21.03
C SER A 326 -22.49 34.37 -20.69
N PRO A 327 -23.70 34.21 -21.26
CA PRO A 327 -24.71 33.26 -20.80
C PRO A 327 -24.49 31.77 -21.20
N ASP A 328 -24.06 31.46 -22.43
CA ASP A 328 -24.46 30.17 -23.03
C ASP A 328 -23.40 29.05 -23.05
N ALA A 329 -22.10 29.39 -22.99
CA ALA A 329 -21.01 28.41 -22.96
C ALA A 329 -20.51 28.06 -21.54
N ARG A 330 -21.16 28.62 -20.51
CA ARG A 330 -20.69 28.56 -19.11
C ARG A 330 -21.40 27.46 -18.31
N TRP A 331 -20.86 27.19 -17.12
CA TRP A 331 -21.39 26.23 -16.15
C TRP A 331 -22.77 26.68 -15.65
N CYS A 332 -23.71 25.75 -15.48
CA CYS A 332 -25.01 26.04 -14.85
C CYS A 332 -24.82 26.51 -13.40
N PHE A 333 -23.83 25.92 -12.72
CA PHE A 333 -23.50 26.21 -11.32
C PHE A 333 -22.02 26.60 -11.19
N PRO A 334 -21.67 27.85 -11.50
CA PRO A 334 -20.28 28.29 -11.50
C PRO A 334 -19.74 28.47 -10.08
N GLY A 335 -18.42 28.34 -9.94
CA GLY A 335 -17.65 28.77 -8.78
C GLY A 335 -16.47 29.61 -9.23
N ILE A 336 -16.06 30.57 -8.41
CA ILE A 336 -14.91 31.42 -8.67
C ILE A 336 -13.76 30.93 -7.78
N GLY A 337 -12.64 30.57 -8.40
CA GLY A 337 -11.42 30.19 -7.70
C GLY A 337 -10.76 31.38 -6.99
N THR A 338 -9.80 31.11 -6.11
CA THR A 338 -8.99 32.16 -5.48
C THR A 338 -8.12 32.91 -6.49
N ASP A 339 -7.86 32.30 -7.64
CA ASP A 339 -7.17 32.88 -8.79
C ASP A 339 -8.11 33.67 -9.72
N GLY A 340 -9.38 33.88 -9.32
CA GLY A 340 -10.39 34.58 -10.12
C GLY A 340 -10.95 33.76 -11.28
N LYS A 341 -10.46 32.54 -11.54
CA LYS A 341 -10.95 31.73 -12.66
C LYS A 341 -12.33 31.15 -12.36
N VAL A 342 -13.21 31.22 -13.36
CA VAL A 342 -14.55 30.65 -13.29
C VAL A 342 -14.51 29.17 -13.68
N GLY A 343 -14.85 28.31 -12.75
CA GLY A 343 -14.97 26.86 -12.94
C GLY A 343 -16.35 26.33 -12.48
N PRO A 344 -16.55 25.00 -12.48
CA PRO A 344 -17.71 24.41 -11.83
C PRO A 344 -17.60 24.59 -10.31
N ILE A 345 -18.72 24.74 -9.61
CA ILE A 345 -18.72 24.87 -8.16
C ILE A 345 -18.07 23.64 -7.48
N ALA A 346 -17.25 23.87 -6.45
CA ALA A 346 -16.47 22.82 -5.79
C ALA A 346 -17.27 21.90 -4.84
N ASP A 347 -18.40 22.37 -4.31
CA ASP A 347 -19.32 21.61 -3.47
C ASP A 347 -20.68 22.32 -3.54
N LEU A 348 -21.80 21.60 -3.40
CA LEU A 348 -23.13 22.18 -3.29
C LEU A 348 -23.52 22.47 -1.84
N ARG A 349 -22.87 21.81 -0.86
CA ARG A 349 -23.16 22.03 0.56
C ARG A 349 -22.68 23.40 0.99
N GLN A 350 -23.50 24.13 1.73
CA GLN A 350 -23.05 25.37 2.38
C GLN A 350 -22.24 24.98 3.62
N LYS A 351 -21.01 25.51 3.73
CA LYS A 351 -20.23 25.39 4.96
C LYS A 351 -20.84 26.35 5.97
N ASP A 352 -21.30 25.83 7.09
CA ASP A 352 -21.71 26.68 8.20
C ASP A 352 -20.43 27.16 8.92
N ASN A 353 -20.07 28.43 8.76
CA ASN A 353 -18.92 29.02 9.44
C ASN A 353 -19.16 29.22 10.95
N ARG A 354 -20.26 28.69 11.50
CA ARG A 354 -20.53 28.63 12.95
C ARG A 354 -19.64 27.57 13.61
N ARG A 355 -18.33 27.80 13.66
CA ARG A 355 -17.50 27.24 14.74
C ARG A 355 -17.95 27.93 16.03
N GLY A 356 -18.66 27.22 16.93
CA GLY A 356 -18.86 27.73 18.29
C GLY A 356 -20.13 27.36 19.06
N ARG A 357 -21.10 26.64 18.49
CA ARG A 357 -22.19 26.07 19.33
C ARG A 357 -22.58 24.70 18.80
N ALA A 358 -22.26 23.67 19.56
CA ALA A 358 -22.84 22.36 19.39
C ALA A 358 -24.36 22.48 19.47
N LEU A 359 -25.05 22.22 18.36
CA LEU A 359 -26.45 21.85 18.42
C LEU A 359 -26.46 20.39 18.91
N ALA A 360 -26.85 20.21 20.17
CA ALA A 360 -27.13 18.90 20.72
C ALA A 360 -28.22 18.21 19.88
N PRO A 361 -28.16 16.88 19.70
CA PRO A 361 -29.22 16.15 19.02
C PRO A 361 -30.48 16.20 19.89
N SER A 362 -31.50 16.96 19.45
CA SER A 362 -32.84 16.91 20.01
C SER A 362 -33.43 15.52 19.76
N HIS A 363 -33.28 14.63 20.74
CA HIS A 363 -34.10 13.43 20.86
C HIS A 363 -35.51 13.90 21.21
N VAL A 364 -36.40 13.92 20.23
CA VAL A 364 -37.84 13.93 20.51
C VAL A 364 -38.22 12.50 20.85
N GLY A 365 -38.04 12.15 22.12
CA GLY A 365 -38.69 10.99 22.72
C GLY A 365 -40.17 11.30 22.83
N VAL A 366 -40.98 10.67 22.00
CA VAL A 366 -42.44 10.63 22.18
C VAL A 366 -42.70 9.60 23.26
N ASP A 367 -42.82 10.08 24.50
CA ASP A 367 -43.40 9.33 25.60
C ASP A 367 -44.91 9.27 25.37
N ARG A 368 -45.43 8.11 24.96
CA ARG A 368 -46.86 7.81 24.99
C ARG A 368 -47.10 6.79 26.09
N GLN A 369 -47.34 7.30 27.30
CA GLN A 369 -48.15 6.60 28.29
C GLN A 369 -49.63 6.90 28.01
N ARG A 370 -50.38 5.87 27.65
CA ARG A 370 -51.67 5.49 28.28
C ARG A 370 -52.07 4.11 27.80
#